data_AF-A0A7S3IZE1-F1
#
_entry.id   AF-A0A7S3IZE1-F1
#
_cell.length_a   1.000
_cell.length_b   1.000
_cell.length_c   1.000
_cell.angle_alpha   90.00
_cell.angle_beta   90.00
_cell.angle_gamma   90.00
#
_symmetry.space_group_name_H-M   'P 1'
#
loop_
_entity.id
_entity.type
_entity.pdbx_description
1 polymer ?
#
loop_
_entity_poly.entity_id
_entity_poly.type
_entity_poly.pdbx_seq_one_letter_code
_entity_poly.pdbx_strand_id
1 'polypeptide(L)'
;NKLSKLEESVEKILKLATQLGQTYIITNAEGGWVEYSSQLYIPKVYNVLSKLKIISARETYEKIYPGNPNEWKNQAFALTGEKLDESTITNIVVLGDSKIEMEAGVNLSKMYSTARIKTAKFRESPSPNELNNQLKLVLAKFEEIVSSLKNWTIRLEKQV
;
A
#
# COMPACT_ATOMS: atom_id res chain seq x y z
N ASN A 1 1.28 -23.61 -8.49
CA ASN A 1 0.92 -22.59 -9.51
C ASN A 1 1.75 -21.32 -9.22
N LYS A 2 2.13 -20.50 -10.21
CA LYS A 2 2.82 -19.21 -9.96
C LYS A 2 1.94 -18.26 -9.14
N LEU A 3 0.64 -18.26 -9.42
CA LEU A 3 -0.34 -17.41 -8.74
C LEU A 3 -0.55 -17.80 -7.27
N SER A 4 -0.48 -19.10 -6.94
CA SER A 4 -0.65 -19.57 -5.56
C SER A 4 0.49 -19.12 -4.64
N LYS A 5 1.74 -19.07 -5.14
CA LYS A 5 2.87 -18.54 -4.38
C LYS A 5 2.73 -17.04 -4.14
N LEU A 6 2.25 -16.31 -5.14
CA LEU A 6 1.97 -14.88 -5.02
C LEU A 6 0.84 -14.64 -4.00
N GLU A 7 -0.25 -15.39 -4.09
CA GLU A 7 -1.37 -15.35 -3.14
C GLU A 7 -0.89 -15.51 -1.70
N GLU A 8 -0.05 -16.51 -1.42
CA GLU A 8 0.52 -16.72 -0.07
C GLU A 8 1.35 -15.52 0.41
N SER A 9 2.14 -14.90 -0.46
CA SER A 9 2.96 -13.73 -0.09
C SER A 9 2.10 -12.49 0.15
N VAL A 10 1.08 -12.27 -0.67
CA VAL A 10 0.11 -11.17 -0.49
C VAL A 10 -0.68 -11.37 0.80
N GLU A 11 -1.19 -12.57 1.05
CA GLU A 11 -1.91 -12.91 2.27
C GLU A 11 -1.06 -12.66 3.52
N LYS A 12 0.21 -13.10 3.51
CA LYS A 12 1.14 -12.92 4.63
C LYS A 12 1.42 -11.45 4.91
N ILE A 13 1.71 -10.64 3.89
CA ILE A 13 2.10 -9.25 4.12
C ILE A 13 0.92 -8.43 4.61
N LEU A 14 -0.30 -8.68 4.10
CA LEU A 14 -1.51 -8.00 4.55
C LEU A 14 -1.83 -8.37 6.00
N LYS A 15 -1.75 -9.67 6.36
CA LYS A 15 -1.95 -10.09 7.76
C LYS A 15 -0.93 -9.45 8.69
N LEU A 16 0.35 -9.49 8.33
CA LEU A 16 1.41 -8.91 9.16
C LEU A 16 1.24 -7.40 9.30
N ALA A 17 0.90 -6.69 8.22
CA ALA A 17 0.57 -5.26 8.28
C ALA A 17 -0.58 -4.98 9.26
N THR A 18 -1.68 -5.73 9.17
CA THR A 18 -2.82 -5.55 10.10
C THR A 18 -2.49 -5.88 11.55
N GLN A 19 -1.53 -6.77 11.80
CA GLN A 19 -1.08 -7.09 13.16
C GLN A 19 -0.19 -6.00 13.75
N LEU A 20 0.62 -5.35 12.91
CA LEU A 20 1.60 -4.34 13.34
C LEU A 20 1.03 -2.91 13.38
N GLY A 21 -0.09 -2.65 12.70
CA GLY A 21 -0.71 -1.35 12.73
C GLY A 21 -1.94 -1.21 11.83
N GLN A 22 -2.51 0.00 11.85
CA GLN A 22 -3.64 0.35 11.02
C GLN A 22 -3.24 0.27 9.53
N THR A 23 -3.98 -0.52 8.75
CA THR A 23 -3.63 -0.83 7.36
C THR A 23 -4.78 -0.46 6.42
N TYR A 24 -4.42 0.14 5.28
CA TYR A 24 -5.35 0.59 4.23
C TYR A 24 -4.86 0.13 2.86
N ILE A 25 -5.80 -0.09 1.93
CA ILE A 25 -5.51 -0.20 0.50
C ILE A 25 -6.13 1.01 -0.18
N ILE A 26 -5.32 1.82 -0.86
CA ILE A 26 -5.77 3.00 -1.60
C ILE A 26 -5.50 2.77 -3.10
N THR A 27 -6.57 2.77 -3.90
CA THR A 27 -6.50 2.40 -5.33
C THR A 27 -7.18 3.44 -6.23
N ASN A 28 -6.67 3.59 -7.45
CA ASN A 28 -7.33 4.35 -8.53
C ASN A 28 -8.30 3.49 -9.36
N ALA A 29 -8.47 2.21 -9.01
CA ALA A 29 -9.52 1.39 -9.58
C ALA A 29 -10.90 1.84 -9.09
N GLU A 30 -11.93 1.44 -9.82
CA GLU A 30 -13.32 1.62 -9.40
C GLU A 30 -13.61 0.87 -8.08
N GLY A 31 -14.59 1.35 -7.32
CA GLY A 31 -15.04 0.71 -6.08
C GLY A 31 -15.38 -0.77 -6.30
N GLY A 32 -14.95 -1.63 -5.38
CA GLY A 32 -15.19 -3.07 -5.44
C GLY A 32 -14.25 -3.87 -6.36
N TRP A 33 -13.40 -3.21 -7.16
CA TRP A 33 -12.50 -3.92 -8.10
C TRP A 33 -11.46 -4.80 -7.38
N VAL A 34 -10.93 -4.34 -6.24
CA VAL A 34 -9.89 -5.07 -5.49
C VAL A 34 -10.46 -6.37 -4.93
N GLU A 35 -11.68 -6.31 -4.39
CA GLU A 35 -12.44 -7.41 -3.83
C GLU A 35 -12.82 -8.40 -4.92
N TYR A 36 -13.45 -7.92 -5.99
CA TYR A 36 -13.88 -8.75 -7.12
C TYR A 36 -12.71 -9.50 -7.76
N SER A 37 -11.63 -8.80 -8.08
CA SER A 37 -10.44 -9.42 -8.68
C SER A 37 -9.78 -10.43 -7.74
N SER A 38 -9.72 -10.14 -6.43
CA SER A 38 -9.16 -11.08 -5.46
C SER A 38 -10.01 -12.33 -5.32
N GLN A 39 -11.34 -12.20 -5.33
CA GLN A 39 -12.25 -13.35 -5.27
C GLN A 39 -12.07 -14.31 -6.44
N LEU A 40 -11.81 -13.78 -7.64
CA LEU A 40 -11.60 -14.58 -8.85
C LEU A 40 -10.23 -15.26 -8.91
N TYR A 41 -9.17 -14.55 -8.54
CA TYR A 41 -7.80 -14.97 -8.85
C TYR A 41 -6.97 -15.41 -7.65
N ILE A 42 -7.25 -14.87 -6.46
CA ILE A 42 -6.48 -15.09 -5.23
C ILE A 42 -7.41 -15.14 -3.99
N PRO A 43 -8.34 -16.12 -3.93
CA PRO A 43 -9.44 -16.14 -2.95
C PRO A 43 -8.99 -16.17 -1.48
N LYS A 44 -7.78 -16.62 -1.15
CA LYS A 44 -7.27 -16.52 0.23
C LYS A 44 -7.01 -15.07 0.64
N VAL A 45 -6.56 -14.24 -0.30
CA VAL A 45 -6.37 -12.80 -0.09
C VAL A 45 -7.72 -12.13 0.12
N TYR A 46 -8.73 -12.48 -0.67
CA TYR A 46 -10.09 -11.96 -0.49
C TYR A 46 -10.61 -12.11 0.96
N ASN A 47 -10.34 -13.25 1.61
CA ASN A 47 -10.72 -13.44 3.02
C ASN A 47 -10.03 -12.45 3.96
N VAL A 48 -8.78 -12.05 3.69
CA VAL A 48 -8.05 -11.04 4.47
C VAL A 48 -8.58 -9.63 4.19
N LEU A 49 -8.95 -9.34 2.93
CA LEU A 49 -9.48 -8.04 2.51
C LEU A 49 -10.74 -7.64 3.29
N SER A 50 -11.58 -8.60 3.69
CA SER A 50 -12.79 -8.33 4.49
C SER A 50 -12.53 -7.61 5.82
N LYS A 51 -11.28 -7.65 6.32
CA LYS A 51 -10.84 -7.01 7.57
C LYS A 51 -10.09 -5.70 7.34
N LEU A 52 -9.89 -5.32 6.09
CA LEU A 52 -9.12 -4.16 5.66
C LEU A 52 -10.04 -3.07 5.14
N LYS A 53 -9.64 -1.83 5.35
CA LYS A 53 -10.32 -0.71 4.70
C LYS A 53 -9.71 -0.51 3.31
N ILE A 54 -10.54 -0.71 2.29
CA ILE A 54 -10.22 -0.45 0.90
C ILE A 54 -10.84 0.88 0.51
N ILE A 55 -10.07 1.75 -0.15
CA ILE A 55 -10.46 3.10 -0.55
C ILE A 55 -10.24 3.23 -2.05
N SER A 56 -11.32 3.40 -2.80
CA SER A 56 -11.25 3.86 -4.19
C SER A 56 -11.09 5.38 -4.21
N ALA A 57 -9.87 5.82 -4.50
CA ALA A 57 -9.57 7.22 -4.73
C ALA A 57 -10.33 7.76 -5.95
N ARG A 58 -10.46 6.94 -7.01
CA ARG A 58 -11.21 7.27 -8.22
C ARG A 58 -12.67 7.57 -7.93
N GLU A 59 -13.37 6.65 -7.24
CA GLU A 59 -14.80 6.80 -6.93
C GLU A 59 -15.09 8.11 -6.19
N THR A 60 -14.18 8.52 -5.30
CA THR A 60 -14.33 9.72 -4.48
C THR A 60 -13.96 11.00 -5.24
N TYR A 61 -12.88 10.98 -6.04
CA TYR A 61 -12.24 12.20 -6.52
C TYR A 61 -12.27 12.41 -8.03
N GLU A 62 -12.72 11.42 -8.84
CA GLU A 62 -12.77 11.56 -10.31
C GLU A 62 -13.66 12.73 -10.76
N LYS A 63 -14.79 12.95 -10.08
CA LYS A 63 -15.68 14.07 -10.40
C LYS A 63 -15.08 15.44 -10.06
N ILE A 64 -14.23 15.50 -9.03
CA ILE A 64 -13.62 16.74 -8.54
C ILE A 64 -12.37 17.08 -9.36
N TYR A 65 -11.60 16.05 -9.74
CA TYR A 65 -10.34 16.17 -10.47
C TYR A 65 -10.36 15.31 -11.75
N PRO A 66 -11.19 15.63 -12.74
CA PRO A 66 -11.39 14.79 -13.91
C PRO A 66 -10.07 14.53 -14.66
N GLY A 67 -9.82 13.25 -14.96
CA GLY A 67 -8.62 12.83 -15.70
C GLY A 67 -7.29 12.95 -14.93
N ASN A 68 -7.33 13.20 -13.61
CA ASN A 68 -6.12 13.36 -12.80
C ASN A 68 -6.00 12.29 -11.69
N PRO A 69 -5.60 11.06 -12.04
CA PRO A 69 -5.45 9.96 -11.08
C PRO A 69 -4.39 10.19 -10.00
N ASN A 70 -3.43 11.09 -10.25
CA ASN A 70 -2.44 11.47 -9.25
C ASN A 70 -3.12 12.23 -8.11
N GLU A 71 -3.97 13.20 -8.47
CA GLU A 71 -4.69 14.00 -7.49
C GLU A 71 -5.71 13.17 -6.71
N TRP A 72 -6.35 12.19 -7.35
CA TRP A 72 -7.24 11.25 -6.64
C TRP A 72 -6.51 10.57 -5.48
N LYS A 73 -5.32 10.00 -5.75
CA LYS A 73 -4.53 9.34 -4.70
C LYS A 73 -4.06 10.35 -3.64
N ASN A 74 -3.56 11.52 -4.05
CA ASN A 74 -3.11 12.54 -3.08
C ASN A 74 -4.21 12.91 -2.09
N GLN A 75 -5.41 13.17 -2.60
CA GLN A 75 -6.56 13.53 -1.77
C GLN A 75 -7.04 12.37 -0.90
N ALA A 76 -7.05 11.14 -1.43
CA ALA A 76 -7.39 9.95 -0.64
C ALA A 76 -6.40 9.68 0.51
N PHE A 77 -5.10 9.90 0.29
CA PHE A 77 -4.08 9.81 1.34
C PHE A 77 -4.29 10.91 2.40
N ALA A 78 -4.49 12.16 1.99
CA ALA A 78 -4.71 13.28 2.90
C ALA A 78 -5.95 13.05 3.79
N LEU A 79 -7.10 12.71 3.19
CA LEU A 79 -8.33 12.41 3.92
C LEU A 79 -8.20 11.19 4.84
N THR A 80 -7.39 10.20 4.45
CA THR A 80 -7.09 9.06 5.33
C THR A 80 -6.29 9.51 6.53
N GLY A 81 -5.31 10.41 6.33
CA GLY A 81 -4.53 11.05 7.38
C GLY A 81 -5.36 11.84 8.37
N GLU A 82 -6.26 12.69 7.91
CA GLU A 82 -7.11 13.51 8.80
C GLU A 82 -7.96 12.68 9.79
N LYS A 83 -8.19 11.40 9.48
CA LYS A 83 -8.97 10.47 10.31
C LYS A 83 -8.12 9.72 11.34
N LEU A 84 -6.80 9.91 11.35
CA LEU A 84 -5.90 9.29 12.31
C LEU A 84 -5.60 10.27 13.45
N ASP A 85 -5.37 9.74 14.65
CA ASP A 85 -4.95 10.54 15.80
C ASP A 85 -3.48 10.93 15.68
N GLU A 86 -3.22 12.21 15.42
CA GLU A 86 -1.89 12.80 15.26
C GLU A 86 -0.92 12.45 16.39
N SER A 87 -1.42 12.31 17.63
CA SER A 87 -0.58 12.07 18.81
C SER A 87 0.00 10.65 18.88
N THR A 88 -0.53 9.72 18.07
CA THR A 88 -0.19 8.29 18.16
C THR A 88 0.62 7.78 16.98
N ILE A 89 0.63 8.49 15.85
CA ILE A 89 1.27 8.01 14.62
C ILE A 89 2.79 8.26 14.66
N THR A 90 3.55 7.21 14.94
CA THR A 90 5.02 7.26 14.92
C THR A 90 5.62 6.83 13.58
N ASN A 91 4.89 6.07 12.77
CA ASN A 91 5.40 5.45 11.55
C ASN A 91 4.34 5.42 10.46
N ILE A 92 4.73 5.80 9.24
CA ILE A 92 3.94 5.66 8.02
C ILE A 92 4.74 4.78 7.06
N VAL A 93 4.15 3.65 6.67
CA VAL A 93 4.76 2.69 5.75
C VAL A 93 3.91 2.63 4.49
N VAL A 94 4.53 2.88 3.34
CA VAL A 94 3.86 2.84 2.03
C VAL A 94 4.53 1.81 1.14
N LEU A 95 3.74 0.88 0.63
CA LEU A 95 4.13 -0.12 -0.35
C LEU A 95 3.31 0.11 -1.62
N GLY A 96 3.94 0.07 -2.79
CA GLY A 96 3.25 0.32 -4.05
C GLY A 96 4.22 0.38 -5.22
N ASP A 97 3.71 0.36 -6.44
CA ASP A 97 4.52 0.31 -7.66
C ASP A 97 4.80 1.68 -8.28
N SER A 98 3.98 2.68 -7.96
CA SER A 98 4.08 4.01 -8.55
C SER A 98 4.80 5.00 -7.65
N LYS A 99 5.45 6.00 -8.26
CA LYS A 99 5.98 7.17 -7.53
C LYS A 99 4.87 7.99 -6.86
N ILE A 100 3.66 7.96 -7.42
CA ILE A 100 2.51 8.75 -6.95
C ILE A 100 2.20 8.43 -5.48
N GLU A 101 2.12 7.16 -5.11
CA GLU A 101 1.79 6.81 -3.71
C GLU A 101 2.97 7.01 -2.76
N MET A 102 4.22 6.95 -3.26
CA MET A 102 5.39 7.31 -2.45
C MET A 102 5.37 8.80 -2.11
N GLU A 103 5.07 9.66 -3.09
CA GLU A 103 4.92 11.10 -2.91
C GLU A 103 3.73 11.43 -2.01
N ALA A 104 2.57 10.78 -2.21
CA ALA A 104 1.40 10.93 -1.36
C ALA A 104 1.69 10.55 0.09
N GLY A 105 2.42 9.45 0.31
CA GLY A 105 2.87 9.02 1.64
C GLY A 105 3.82 10.01 2.33
N VAL A 106 4.78 10.57 1.57
CA VAL A 106 5.68 11.61 2.06
C VAL A 106 4.91 12.90 2.40
N ASN A 107 3.90 13.25 1.61
CA ASN A 107 3.07 14.41 1.92
C ASN A 107 2.21 14.18 3.17
N LEU A 108 1.61 12.99 3.30
CA LEU A 108 0.90 12.58 4.50
C LEU A 108 1.80 12.65 5.74
N SER A 109 3.05 12.20 5.67
CA SER A 109 3.95 12.23 6.82
C SER A 109 4.27 13.62 7.32
N LYS A 110 4.18 14.66 6.48
CA LYS A 110 4.41 16.05 6.90
C LYS A 110 3.32 16.57 7.83
N MET A 111 2.14 15.93 7.85
CA MET A 111 1.07 16.24 8.80
C MET A 111 1.41 15.79 10.23
N TYR A 112 2.39 14.90 10.40
CA TYR A 112 2.76 14.32 11.69
C TYR A 112 4.21 14.65 12.04
N SER A 113 4.41 15.58 12.97
CA SER A 113 5.73 16.11 13.32
C SER A 113 6.74 15.05 13.78
N THR A 114 6.27 13.94 14.36
CA THR A 114 7.11 12.86 14.89
C THR A 114 7.18 11.63 13.99
N ALA A 115 6.33 11.52 12.98
CA ALA A 115 6.20 10.29 12.19
C ALA A 115 7.43 10.06 11.30
N ARG A 116 7.80 8.78 11.16
CA ARG A 116 8.84 8.34 10.21
C ARG A 116 8.20 7.76 8.97
N ILE A 117 8.61 8.26 7.81
CA ILE A 117 8.14 7.79 6.51
C ILE A 117 9.05 6.70 5.94
N LYS A 118 8.42 5.63 5.48
CA LYS A 118 9.08 4.44 4.98
C LYS A 118 8.40 4.00 3.70
N THR A 119 9.15 3.94 2.60
CA THR A 119 8.58 3.65 1.29
C THR A 119 9.28 2.49 0.62
N ALA A 120 8.51 1.55 0.08
CA ALA A 120 9.02 0.49 -0.78
C ALA A 120 8.32 0.56 -2.14
N LYS A 121 9.05 1.08 -3.13
CA LYS A 121 8.61 1.22 -4.52
C LYS A 121 8.89 -0.06 -5.28
N PHE A 122 7.83 -0.75 -5.68
CA PHE A 122 7.89 -1.95 -6.49
C PHE A 122 8.05 -1.61 -7.97
N ARG A 123 8.55 -2.57 -8.74
CA ARG A 123 8.60 -2.49 -10.18
C ARG A 123 7.19 -2.36 -10.74
N GLU A 124 7.02 -1.45 -11.70
CA GLU A 124 5.79 -1.27 -12.46
C GLU A 124 5.58 -2.43 -13.43
N SER A 125 4.33 -2.88 -13.60
CA SER A 125 3.97 -4.03 -14.46
C SER A 125 4.84 -5.28 -14.26
N PRO A 126 5.02 -5.80 -13.03
CA PRO A 126 5.84 -6.99 -12.79
C PRO A 126 5.10 -8.25 -13.22
N SER A 127 5.83 -9.28 -13.64
CA SER A 127 5.27 -10.63 -13.71
C SER A 127 4.89 -11.15 -12.31
N PRO A 128 3.99 -12.13 -12.18
CA PRO A 128 3.62 -12.69 -10.88
C PRO A 128 4.82 -13.19 -10.05
N ASN A 129 5.84 -13.74 -10.71
CA ASN A 129 7.06 -14.20 -10.05
C ASN A 129 7.91 -13.03 -9.54
N GLU A 130 8.05 -11.97 -10.32
CA GLU A 130 8.79 -10.77 -9.91
C GLU A 130 8.10 -10.08 -8.74
N LEU A 131 6.77 -9.92 -8.78
CA LEU A 131 6.02 -9.36 -7.66
C LEU A 131 6.16 -10.23 -6.40
N ASN A 132 6.06 -11.54 -6.55
CA ASN A 132 6.26 -12.47 -5.43
C ASN A 132 7.67 -12.36 -4.82
N ASN A 133 8.72 -12.19 -5.63
CA ASN A 133 10.08 -12.00 -5.13
C ASN A 133 10.22 -10.68 -4.38
N GLN A 134 9.64 -9.59 -4.90
CA GLN A 134 9.63 -8.29 -4.23
C GLN A 134 8.90 -8.35 -2.88
N LEU A 135 7.72 -8.97 -2.85
CA LEU A 135 6.95 -9.17 -1.62
C LEU A 135 7.73 -10.01 -0.59
N LYS A 136 8.43 -11.06 -1.02
CA LYS A 136 9.26 -11.87 -0.12
C LYS A 136 10.42 -11.08 0.50
N LEU A 137 11.06 -10.19 -0.27
CA LEU A 137 12.12 -9.32 0.24
C LEU A 137 11.57 -8.35 1.29
N VAL A 138 10.41 -7.74 1.03
CA VAL A 138 9.75 -6.86 2.00
C VAL A 138 9.32 -7.65 3.24
N LEU A 139 8.65 -8.79 3.06
CA LEU A 139 8.20 -9.67 4.15
C LEU A 139 9.33 -10.04 5.10
N ALA A 140 10.50 -10.43 4.56
CA ALA A 140 11.66 -10.83 5.36
C ALA A 140 12.19 -9.72 6.27
N LYS A 141 11.83 -8.46 5.98
CA LYS A 141 12.29 -7.26 6.68
C LYS A 141 11.15 -6.44 7.26
N PHE A 142 9.90 -6.89 7.16
CA PHE A 142 8.75 -6.01 7.37
C PHE A 142 8.62 -5.50 8.81
N GLU A 143 8.90 -6.34 9.81
CA GLU A 143 8.93 -5.92 11.22
C GLU A 143 10.06 -4.91 11.50
N GLU A 144 11.26 -5.14 10.94
CA GLU A 144 12.40 -4.22 11.02
C GLU A 144 12.05 -2.88 10.36
N ILE A 145 11.36 -2.92 9.23
CA ILE A 145 10.86 -1.75 8.52
C ILE A 145 9.90 -0.98 9.43
N VAL A 146 8.85 -1.62 9.95
CA VAL A 146 7.84 -0.92 10.77
C VAL A 146 8.46 -0.31 12.03
N SER A 147 9.33 -1.06 12.72
CA SER A 147 9.96 -0.65 13.99
C SER A 147 11.15 0.31 13.83
N SER A 148 11.71 0.47 12.63
CA SER A 148 12.89 1.30 12.42
C SER A 148 12.65 2.77 12.80
N LEU A 149 13.60 3.36 13.52
CA LEU A 149 13.59 4.77 13.89
C LEU A 149 14.04 5.70 12.76
N LYS A 150 14.39 5.16 11.58
CA LYS A 150 14.88 5.96 10.44
C LYS A 150 13.79 6.09 9.38
N ASN A 151 13.78 7.25 8.72
CA ASN A 151 13.16 7.35 7.40
C ASN A 151 13.98 6.51 6.43
N TRP A 152 13.33 5.77 5.53
CA TRP A 152 14.04 5.07 4.48
C TRP A 152 13.14 4.84 3.26
N THR A 153 13.78 4.80 2.10
CA THR A 153 13.13 4.60 0.81
C THR A 153 13.91 3.55 0.05
N ILE A 154 13.23 2.53 -0.44
CA ILE A 154 13.81 1.51 -1.33
C ILE A 154 13.05 1.44 -2.63
N ARG A 155 13.78 1.17 -3.70
CA ARG A 155 13.24 0.83 -5.01
C ARG A 155 13.64 -0.60 -5.34
N LEU A 156 12.67 -1.47 -5.56
CA LEU A 156 12.88 -2.90 -5.84
C LEU A 156 12.92 -3.17 -7.35
N GLU A 157 13.70 -2.36 -8.07
CA GLU A 157 13.95 -2.51 -9.50
C GLU A 157 15.31 -3.18 -9.69
N LYS A 158 15.40 -4.18 -10.58
CA LYS A 158 16.71 -4.62 -11.07
C LYS A 158 17.36 -3.43 -11.77
N GLN A 159 18.55 -3.03 -11.32
CA GLN A 159 19.44 -2.23 -12.17
C GLN A 159 19.75 -3.10 -13.40
N VAL A 160 19.33 -2.62 -14.57
CA VAL A 160 19.68 -3.20 -15.87
C VAL A 160 21.05 -2.67 -16.26
#